data_AF-A0A7Y4ESU9-F1
#
_entry.id   AF-A0A7Y4ESU9-F1
#
_cell.length_a   1.000
_cell.length_b   1.000
_cell.length_c   1.000
_cell.angle_alpha   90.00
_cell.angle_beta   90.00
_cell.angle_gamma   90.00
#
_symmetry.space_group_name_H-M   'P 1'
#
loop_
_entity.id
_entity.type
_entity.pdbx_description
1 polymer ?
#
loop_
_entity_poly.entity_id
_entity_poly.type
_entity_poly.pdbx_seq_one_letter_code
_entity_poly.pdbx_strand_id
1 'polypeptide(L)' 'MPQHFAQYPKKLIDAIRFRMALDLIEKTNHSLIYIAGCCGYARLENMKCAFIKLIGQLPNDIRATSLSIPS' A
#
# COMPACT_ATOMS: atom_id res chain seq x y z
N MET A 1 -0.34 22.81 21.48
CA MET A 1 -0.62 22.22 20.16
C MET A 1 -0.99 20.76 20.38
N PRO A 2 -2.16 20.27 19.93
CA PRO A 2 -2.58 18.90 20.19
C PRO A 2 -1.63 17.92 19.47
N GLN A 3 -1.02 17.01 20.24
CA GLN A 3 0.02 16.07 19.81
C GLN A 3 -0.47 15.00 18.81
N HIS A 4 -1.77 14.98 18.50
CA HIS A 4 -2.40 14.01 17.60
C HIS A 4 -2.12 14.24 16.10
N PHE A 5 -1.60 15.42 15.73
CA PHE A 5 -1.30 15.79 14.33
C PHE A 5 0.20 16.01 14.09
N ALA A 6 1.07 15.35 14.85
CA ALA A 6 2.53 15.43 14.65
C ALA A 6 2.98 14.87 13.28
N GLN A 7 2.08 14.22 12.54
CA GLN A 7 2.31 13.81 11.16
C GLN A 7 1.75 14.87 10.19
N TYR A 8 2.63 15.44 9.37
CA TYR A 8 2.25 16.33 8.27
C TYR A 8 1.13 15.69 7.41
N PRO A 9 0.14 16.47 6.93
CA PRO A 9 -1.02 15.96 6.17
C PRO A 9 -0.66 14.97 5.05
N LYS A 10 0.48 15.20 4.38
CA LYS A 10 1.03 14.31 3.36
C LYS A 10 1.28 12.88 3.87
N LYS A 11 1.88 12.74 5.06
CA LYS A 11 2.17 11.41 5.65
C LYS A 11 0.89 10.66 5.98
N LEU A 12 -0.15 11.36 6.43
CA LEU A 12 -1.46 10.76 6.70
C LEU A 12 -2.08 10.20 5.41
N ILE A 13 -2.06 10.98 4.33
CA ILE A 13 -2.55 10.55 3.03
C ILE A 13 -1.76 9.33 2.54
N ASP A 14 -0.43 9.37 2.62
CA ASP A 14 0.42 8.26 2.17
C ASP A 14 0.15 6.97 2.96
N ALA A 15 -0.13 7.07 4.27
CA ALA A 15 -0.52 5.93 5.10
C ALA A 15 -1.90 5.36 4.71
N ILE A 16 -2.87 6.22 4.39
CA ILE A 16 -4.20 5.79 3.91
C ILE A 16 -4.08 5.07 2.57
N ARG A 17 -3.35 5.66 1.61
CA ARG A 17 -3.12 5.04 0.29
C ARG A 17 -2.46 3.67 0.42
N PHE A 18 -1.46 3.57 1.30
CA PHE A 18 -0.78 2.31 1.58
C PHE A 18 -1.74 1.26 2.14
N ARG A 19 -2.55 1.60 3.15
CA ARG A 19 -3.50 0.68 3.77
C ARG A 19 -4.50 0.14 2.74
N MET A 20 -5.04 1.02 1.90
CA MET A 20 -5.98 0.63 0.84
C MET A 20 -5.32 -0.30 -0.18
N ALA A 21 -4.10 0.02 -0.61
CA ALA A 21 -3.36 -0.82 -1.55
C ALA A 21 -3.06 -2.21 -0.97
N LEU A 22 -2.67 -2.28 0.31
CA LEU A 22 -2.43 -3.54 1.01
C LEU A 22 -3.68 -4.41 1.04
N ASP A 23 -4.82 -3.83 1.42
CA ASP A 23 -6.11 -4.54 1.48
C ASP A 23 -6.49 -5.14 0.12
N LEU A 24 -6.32 -4.37 -0.97
CA LEU A 24 -6.58 -4.85 -2.32
C LEU A 24 -5.59 -5.93 -2.78
N ILE A 25 -4.33 -5.85 -2.37
CA ILE A 25 -3.32 -6.86 -2.69
C ILE A 25 -3.63 -8.19 -2.01
N GLU A 26 -4.05 -8.15 -0.75
CA GLU A 26 -4.36 -9.34 0.06
C GLU A 26 -5.68 -10.00 -0.36
N LYS A 27 -6.69 -9.20 -0.73
CA LYS A 27 -8.06 -9.69 -0.97
C LYS A 27 -8.41 -9.91 -2.43
N THR A 28 -7.60 -9.42 -3.37
CA THR A 28 -7.94 -9.44 -4.80
C THR A 28 -6.77 -9.87 -5.68
N ASN A 29 -7.11 -10.38 -6.87
CA ASN A 29 -6.14 -10.70 -7.93
C ASN A 29 -5.99 -9.58 -8.97
N HIS A 30 -6.37 -8.34 -8.64
CA HIS A 30 -6.19 -7.22 -9.58
C HIS A 30 -4.71 -6.98 -9.88
N SER A 31 -4.42 -6.48 -11.08
CA SER A 31 -3.05 -6.10 -11.44
C SER A 31 -2.55 -4.99 -10.52
N LEU A 32 -1.24 -4.98 -10.22
CA LEU A 32 -0.69 -3.93 -9.35
C LEU A 32 -0.83 -2.53 -9.96
N ILE A 33 -0.83 -2.43 -11.30
CA ILE A 33 -1.07 -1.16 -12.01
C ILE A 33 -2.48 -0.64 -11.72
N TYR A 34 -3.49 -1.52 -11.76
CA TYR A 34 -4.87 -1.17 -11.43
C TYR A 34 -4.97 -0.72 -9.97
N ILE A 35 -4.41 -1.48 -9.04
CA ILE A 35 -4.43 -1.15 -7.60
C ILE A 35 -3.75 0.21 -7.33
N ALA A 36 -2.61 0.48 -7.98
CA ALA A 36 -1.92 1.75 -7.85
C ALA A 36 -2.82 2.93 -8.28
N GLY A 37 -3.52 2.80 -9.41
CA GLY A 37 -4.48 3.79 -9.87
C GLY A 37 -5.64 4.00 -8.88
N CYS A 38 -6.26 2.91 -8.40
CA CYS A 38 -7.37 2.97 -7.45
C CYS A 38 -6.98 3.61 -6.11
N CYS A 39 -5.74 3.43 -5.68
CA CYS A 39 -5.25 3.97 -4.41
C CYS A 39 -4.62 5.37 -4.54
N GLY A 40 -4.77 6.02 -5.70
CA GLY A 40 -4.31 7.39 -5.92
C GLY A 40 -2.80 7.55 -6.07
N TYR A 41 -2.10 6.50 -6.52
CA TYR A 41 -0.71 6.59 -6.95
C TYR A 41 -0.66 6.96 -8.44
N ALA A 42 0.11 7.99 -8.77
CA ALA A 42 0.31 8.40 -10.17
C ALA A 42 1.03 7.32 -11.00
N ARG A 43 1.87 6.49 -10.36
CA ARG A 43 2.65 5.44 -11.00
C ARG A 43 2.79 4.24 -10.06
N LEU A 44 2.96 3.05 -10.63
CA LEU A 44 3.20 1.82 -9.87
C LEU A 44 4.46 1.93 -9.01
N GLU A 45 5.50 2.60 -9.51
CA GLU A 45 6.77 2.81 -8.83
C GLU A 45 6.58 3.62 -7.53
N ASN A 46 5.65 4.58 -7.52
CA ASN A 46 5.35 5.36 -6.32
C ASN A 46 4.73 4.47 -5.24
N MET A 47 3.86 3.54 -5.64
CA MET A 47 3.28 2.54 -4.73
C MET A 47 4.38 1.62 -4.18
N LYS A 48 5.24 1.05 -5.04
CA LYS A 48 6.36 0.20 -4.62
C LYS A 48 7.26 0.92 -3.61
N CYS A 49 7.61 2.18 -3.87
CA CYS A 49 8.39 3.01 -2.95
C CYS A 49 7.69 3.21 -1.59
N ALA A 50 6.36 3.37 -1.56
CA ALA A 50 5.61 3.51 -0.31
C ALA A 50 5.67 2.21 0.52
N PHE A 51 5.51 1.06 -0.13
CA PHE A 51 5.59 -0.25 0.53
C PHE A 51 6.98 -0.51 1.13
N ILE A 52 8.05 -0.25 0.37
CA ILE A 52 9.42 -0.38 0.86
C ILE A 52 9.67 0.57 2.05
N LYS A 53 9.19 1.82 1.98
CA LYS A 53 9.37 2.79 3.07
C LYS A 53 8.63 2.44 4.35
N LEU A 54 7.45 1.80 4.24
CA LEU A 54 6.58 1.55 5.39
C LEU A 54 6.79 0.17 6.02
N ILE A 55 7.06 -0.86 5.21
CA ILE A 55 7.14 -2.25 5.68
C ILE A 55 8.32 -3.04 5.09
N GLY A 56 9.15 -2.44 4.24
CA GLY A 56 10.35 -3.09 3.70
C GLY A 56 10.09 -4.24 2.71
N GLN A 57 8.87 -4.41 2.22
CA GLN A 57 8.48 -5.48 1.30
C GLN A 57 7.92 -4.91 0.00
N LEU A 58 7.98 -5.65 -1.11
CA LEU A 58 7.28 -5.26 -2.33
C LEU A 58 5.84 -5.81 -2.34
N PRO A 59 4.91 -5.12 -3.02
CA PRO A 59 3.54 -5.60 -3.25
C PRO A 59 3.45 -7.04 -3.79
N ASN A 60 4.39 -7.44 -4.65
CA ASN A 60 4.42 -8.78 -5.23
C ASN A 60 4.74 -9.86 -4.18
N ASP A 61 5.64 -9.57 -3.25
CA ASP A 61 6.10 -10.53 -2.24
C ASP A 61 4.98 -10.83 -1.24
N ILE A 62 4.19 -9.80 -0.91
CA ILE A 62 3.01 -9.90 -0.05
C ILE A 62 1.94 -10.77 -0.70
N ARG A 63 1.72 -10.59 -2.01
CA ARG A 63 0.78 -11.41 -2.77
C ARG A 63 1.19 -12.89 -2.80
N ALA A 64 2.48 -13.18 -3.00
CA ALA A 64 2.98 -14.55 -2.96
C ALA A 64 2.77 -15.21 -1.58
N THR A 65 2.91 -14.43 -0.51
CA THR A 65 2.71 -14.89 0.88
C THR A 65 1.22 -15.09 1.22
N SER A 66 0.33 -14.22 0.70
CA SER A 66 -1.11 -14.32 0.97
C SER A 66 -1.75 -15.53 0.28
N LEU A 67 -1.24 -15.91 -0.90
CA LEU A 67 -1.72 -17.08 -1.65
C LEU A 67 -1.20 -18.43 -1.09
N SER A 68 -0.25 -18.40 -0.15
CA SER A 68 0.36 -19.61 0.43
C SER A 68 -0.28 -20.06 1.75
N ILE A 69 -1.35 -19.39 2.21
CA ILE A 69 -2.18 -19.87 3.32
C ILE A 69 -3.44 -20.49 2.71
N PRO A 70 -3.57 -21.84 2.66
CA PRO A 70 -4.81 -22.47 2.26
C PRO A 70 -5.88 -22.19 3.33
N SER A 71 -7.09 -21.87 2.85
CA SER A 71 -8.32 -21.83 3.67
C SER A 71 -8.63 -23.19 4.30
#